data_AF-A0A166MD19-F1
#
_entry.id   AF-A0A166MD19-F1
#
_cell.length_a   1.000
_cell.length_b   1.000
_cell.length_c   1.000
_cell.angle_alpha   90.00
_cell.angle_beta   90.00
_cell.angle_gamma   90.00
#
_symmetry.space_group_name_H-M   'P 1'
#
loop_
_entity.id
_entity.type
_entity.pdbx_description
1 polymer ?
#
loop_
_entity_poly.entity_id
_entity_poly.type
_entity_poly.pdbx_seq_one_letter_code
_entity_poly.pdbx_strand_id
1 'polypeptide(L)' 'IPRKRFMSCWEQKKEPPNRAYQYLIVAAEPYESVAFRIPAREIDEETDEPDAWNWSYWDPETKQFSFQFMFKSPTAPY' A
#
# COMPACT_ATOMS: atom_id res chain seq x y z
N ILE A 1 -8.82 -10.87 -8.95
CA ILE A 1 -8.37 -9.47 -9.14
C ILE A 1 -7.40 -9.16 -8.00
N PRO A 2 -6.16 -8.75 -8.29
CA PRO A 2 -5.19 -8.39 -7.26
C PRO A 2 -5.67 -7.22 -6.41
N ARG A 3 -5.31 -7.23 -5.14
CA ARG A 3 -5.67 -6.20 -4.16
C ARG A 3 -4.43 -5.80 -3.37
N LYS A 4 -4.30 -4.50 -3.11
CA LYS A 4 -3.32 -3.94 -2.16
C LYS A 4 -4.00 -3.62 -0.84
N ARG A 5 -3.30 -3.80 0.28
CA ARG A 5 -3.73 -3.37 1.62
C ARG A 5 -2.54 -2.92 2.44
N PHE A 6 -2.68 -1.81 3.15
CA PHE A 6 -1.74 -1.40 4.19
C PHE A 6 -2.13 -2.06 5.51
N MET A 7 -1.17 -2.71 6.15
CA MET A 7 -1.33 -3.43 7.40
C MET A 7 -0.40 -2.84 8.45
N SER A 8 -0.93 -2.64 9.66
CA SER A 8 -0.14 -2.14 10.78
C SER A 8 0.87 -3.19 11.23
N CYS A 9 2.00 -2.73 11.78
CA CYS A 9 3.01 -3.64 12.32
C CYS A 9 2.51 -4.47 13.51
N TRP A 10 1.43 -4.04 14.17
CA TRP A 10 0.80 -4.78 15.27
C TRP A 10 -0.05 -5.97 14.81
N GLU A 11 -0.47 -6.00 13.54
CA GLU A 11 -1.27 -7.09 12.97
C GLU A 11 -0.38 -8.27 12.51
N GLN A 12 0.91 -8.00 12.22
CA GLN A 12 1.86 -9.02 11.80
C GLN A 12 2.29 -9.91 12.98
N LYS A 13 2.37 -11.24 12.76
CA LYS A 13 2.77 -12.23 13.78
C LYS A 13 4.16 -12.86 13.56
N LYS A 14 4.82 -12.57 12.42
CA LYS A 14 6.12 -13.18 12.09
C LYS A 14 7.31 -12.51 12.80
N GLU A 15 7.28 -11.19 12.93
CA GLU A 15 8.38 -10.38 13.47
C GLU A 15 7.89 -9.57 14.67
N PRO A 16 8.78 -9.18 15.61
CA PRO A 16 8.42 -8.30 16.70
C PRO A 16 7.90 -6.95 16.15
N PRO A 17 6.78 -6.43 16.69
CA PRO A 17 6.15 -5.24 16.14
C PRO A 17 7.05 -4.02 16.34
N ASN A 18 7.45 -3.40 15.23
CA ASN A 18 8.16 -2.13 15.18
C ASN A 18 7.26 -1.03 14.61
N ARG A 19 6.86 -0.10 15.48
CA ARG A 19 6.03 1.07 15.14
C ARG A 19 6.61 2.00 14.07
N ALA A 20 7.90 1.90 13.75
CA ALA A 20 8.53 2.70 12.70
C ALA A 20 8.13 2.23 11.29
N TYR A 21 7.52 1.04 11.18
CA TYR A 21 7.17 0.43 9.91
C TYR A 21 5.68 0.06 9.84
N GLN A 22 5.19 -0.03 8.62
CA GLN A 22 3.92 -0.64 8.25
C GLN A 22 4.17 -1.57 7.06
N TYR A 23 3.25 -2.46 6.76
CA TYR A 23 3.42 -3.46 5.70
C TYR A 23 2.43 -3.22 4.57
N LEU A 24 2.94 -3.02 3.36
CA LEU A 24 2.15 -3.02 2.13
C LEU A 24 2.00 -4.45 1.65
N ILE A 25 0.78 -4.97 1.68
CA ILE A 25 0.45 -6.33 1.24
C ILE A 25 -0.18 -6.27 -0.14
N VAL A 26 0.30 -7.10 -1.06
CA VAL A 26 -0.34 -7.35 -2.36
C VAL A 26 -0.76 -8.81 -2.40
N ALA A 27 -2.05 -9.04 -2.58
CA ALA A 27 -2.67 -10.36 -2.65
C ALA A 27 -3.36 -10.55 -3.99
N ALA A 28 -3.14 -11.69 -4.65
CA ALA A 28 -3.77 -12.01 -5.93
C ALA A 28 -4.03 -13.51 -6.01
N GLU A 29 -5.27 -13.96 -6.07
CA GLU A 29 -5.54 -15.38 -6.31
C GLU A 29 -5.14 -15.76 -7.75
N PRO A 30 -4.45 -16.90 -7.98
CA PRO A 30 -4.05 -17.97 -7.03
C PRO A 30 -2.65 -17.81 -6.41
N TYR A 31 -2.00 -16.67 -6.61
CA TYR A 31 -0.63 -16.41 -6.16
C TYR A 31 -0.54 -16.17 -4.65
N GLU A 32 0.65 -16.42 -4.11
CA GLU A 32 0.94 -16.12 -2.72
C GLU A 32 0.98 -14.60 -2.48
N SER A 33 0.42 -14.16 -1.36
CA SER A 33 0.45 -12.77 -0.95
C SER A 33 1.87 -12.34 -0.61
N VAL A 34 2.33 -11.23 -1.19
CA VAL A 34 3.62 -10.62 -0.89
C VAL A 34 3.45 -9.39 -0.01
N ALA A 35 4.41 -9.12 0.87
CA ALA A 35 4.38 -7.98 1.76
C ALA A 35 5.71 -7.21 1.73
N PHE A 36 5.63 -5.88 1.70
CA PHE A 36 6.77 -4.98 1.70
C PHE A 36 6.77 -4.13 2.96
N ARG A 37 7.92 -4.04 3.63
CA ARG A 37 8.10 -3.15 4.78
C ARG A 37 8.32 -1.72 4.30
N ILE A 38 7.42 -0.82 4.67
CA ILE A 38 7.50 0.61 4.34
C ILE A 38 7.49 1.43 5.64
N PRO A 39 8.00 2.68 5.64
CA PRO A 39 7.94 3.53 6.82
C PRO A 39 6.50 3.83 7.25
N ALA A 40 6.25 3.86 8.56
CA ALA A 40 4.95 4.17 9.16
C ALA A 40 4.64 5.68 9.10
N ARG A 41 4.56 6.22 7.88
CA ARG A 41 4.07 7.58 7.62
C ARG A 41 2.64 7.53 7.12
N GLU A 42 1.88 8.59 7.37
CA GLU A 42 0.53 8.73 6.83
C GLU A 42 0.61 8.69 5.30
N ILE A 43 -0.18 7.80 4.71
CA ILE A 43 -0.31 7.64 3.26
C ILE A 43 -1.55 8.39 2.86
N ASP A 44 -1.45 9.10 1.75
CA ASP A 44 -2.58 9.85 1.22
C ASP A 44 -3.67 8.88 0.73
N GLU A 45 -4.94 9.25 0.91
CA GLU A 45 -6.05 8.34 0.66
C GLU A 45 -6.24 8.08 -0.84
N GLU A 46 -6.66 6.87 -1.21
CA GLU A 46 -7.03 6.59 -2.59
C GLU A 46 -8.31 7.36 -2.89
N THR A 47 -8.22 8.32 -3.82
CA THR A 47 -9.34 9.13 -4.25
C THR A 47 -9.65 8.78 -5.70
N ASP A 48 -10.93 8.82 -6.08
CA ASP A 48 -11.39 8.58 -7.46
C ASP A 48 -11.07 9.75 -8.41
N GLU A 49 -10.29 10.74 -7.96
CA GLU A 49 -9.92 11.88 -8.78
C GLU A 49 -8.91 11.46 -9.85
N PRO A 50 -9.09 11.89 -11.12
CA PRO A 50 -8.23 11.46 -12.22
C PRO A 50 -6.77 11.94 -12.10
N ASP A 51 -6.50 12.95 -11.27
CA ASP A 51 -5.15 13.48 -10.98
C ASP A 51 -4.62 13.00 -9.60
N ALA A 52 -5.31 12.05 -8.94
CA ALA A 52 -4.89 11.56 -7.65
C ALA A 52 -3.54 10.82 -7.75
N TRP A 53 -2.63 11.17 -6.85
CA TRP A 53 -1.32 10.50 -6.74
C TRP A 53 -1.42 9.06 -6.23
N ASN A 54 -2.54 8.69 -5.59
CA ASN A 54 -2.83 7.33 -5.15
C ASN A 54 -3.83 6.70 -6.11
N TRP A 55 -3.35 5.74 -6.90
CA TRP A 55 -4.19 4.99 -7.83
C TRP A 55 -3.79 3.51 -7.88
N SER A 56 -4.67 2.67 -8.41
CA SER A 56 -4.37 1.29 -8.74
C SER A 56 -5.06 0.88 -10.05
N TYR A 57 -4.36 0.08 -10.85
CA TYR A 57 -4.81 -0.38 -12.16
C TYR A 57 -4.48 -1.87 -12.31
N TRP A 58 -5.49 -2.63 -12.73
CA TRP A 58 -5.36 -4.05 -13.06
C TRP A 58 -5.63 -4.24 -14.54
N ASP A 59 -4.61 -4.71 -15.26
CA ASP A 59 -4.73 -5.15 -16.64
C ASP A 59 -4.95 -6.68 -16.67
N PRO A 60 -6.16 -7.16 -17.02
CA PRO A 60 -6.45 -8.59 -17.09
C PRO A 60 -5.84 -9.30 -18.30
N GLU A 61 -5.48 -8.58 -19.37
CA GLU A 61 -4.91 -9.13 -20.59
C GLU A 61 -3.43 -9.45 -20.39
N THR A 62 -2.68 -8.48 -19.86
CA THR A 62 -1.25 -8.65 -19.56
C THR A 62 -0.99 -9.22 -18.17
N LYS A 63 -2.04 -9.35 -17.34
CA LYS A 63 -1.98 -9.79 -15.93
C LYS A 63 -1.06 -8.90 -15.08
N GLN A 64 -1.04 -7.60 -15.36
CA GLN A 64 -0.21 -6.63 -14.67
C GLN A 64 -1.02 -5.82 -13.67
N PHE A 65 -0.54 -5.78 -12.43
CA PHE A 65 -1.09 -4.93 -11.38
C PHE A 65 -0.13 -3.79 -11.09
N SER A 66 -0.55 -2.58 -11.44
CA SER A 66 0.22 -1.35 -11.23
C SER A 66 -0.49 -0.50 -10.21
N PHE A 67 0.25 0.07 -9.27
CA PHE A 67 -0.31 1.01 -8.32
C PHE A 67 0.74 2.04 -7.93
N GLN A 68 0.27 3.22 -7.58
CA GLN A 68 1.09 4.30 -7.06
C GLN A 68 0.45 4.79 -5.76
N PHE A 69 1.29 5.23 -4.83
CA PHE A 69 0.85 5.95 -3.65
C PHE A 69 1.92 6.94 -3.22
N MET A 70 1.51 7.98 -2.51
CA MET A 70 2.40 8.99 -1.95
C MET A 70 2.21 9.07 -0.44
N PHE A 71 3.31 9.34 0.26
CA PHE A 71 3.20 9.73 1.66
C PHE A 71 2.59 11.13 1.73
N LYS A 72 1.67 11.32 2.65
CA LYS A 72 1.14 12.65 2.93
C LYS A 72 2.31 13.54 3.33
N SER A 73 2.45 14.67 2.65
CA SER A 73 3.43 15.67 3.08
C SER A 73 3.10 16.05 4.52
N PRO A 74 4.09 16.19 5.42
CA PRO A 74 3.82 16.93 6.63
C PRO A 74 3.31 18.29 6.17
N THR A 75 2.08 18.63 6.53
CA THR A 75 1.57 19.99 6.42
C THR A 75 2.53 20.81 7.25
N ALA A 76 3.51 21.45 6.60
CA ALA A 76 4.47 22.24 7.31
C ALA A 76 3.71 23.40 7.97
N PRO A 77 3.74 23.53 9.30
CA PRO A 77 3.18 24.70 9.95
C PRO A 77 4.17 25.83 9.72
N TYR A 78 4.03 26.56 8.61
CA TYR A 78 4.50 27.93 8.53
C TYR A 78 3.30 28.85 8.35
#